data_AF-A0A382TD43-F1
#
_entry.id   AF-A0A382TD43-F1
#
_cell.length_a   1.000
_cell.length_b   1.000
_cell.length_c   1.000
_cell.angle_alpha   90.00
_cell.angle_beta   90.00
_cell.angle_gamma   90.00
#
_symmetry.space_group_name_H-M   'P 1'
#
loop_
_entity.id
_entity.type
_entity.pdbx_description
1 polymer ?
#
loop_
_entity_poly.entity_id
_entity_poly.type
_entity_poly.pdbx_seq_one_letter_code
_entity_poly.pdbx_strand_id
1 'polypeptide(L)' 'VTNLGTGVGTFVGGKLSETSVASDSLNLWRQLGVDPPQPPAADPSTAE' A
#
# COMPACT_ATOMS: atom_id res chain seq x y z
N VAL A 1 -2.59 -11.52 -13.09
CA VAL A 1 -2.56 -10.18 -12.48
C VAL A 1 -1.12 -9.88 -12.13
N THR A 2 -0.52 -8.83 -12.67
CA THR A 2 0.86 -8.43 -12.36
C THR A 2 0.79 -7.23 -11.45
N ASN A 3 1.22 -7.37 -10.20
CA ASN A 3 1.33 -6.24 -9.28
C ASN A 3 2.70 -5.57 -9.46
N LEU A 4 2.69 -4.34 -9.97
CA LEU A 4 3.87 -3.50 -10.10
C LEU A 4 3.93 -2.56 -8.89
N GLY A 5 5.12 -2.43 -8.33
CA GLY A 5 5.40 -1.52 -7.23
C GLY A 5 6.81 -0.96 -7.34
N THR A 6 7.04 0.19 -6.72
CA THR A 6 8.37 0.80 -6.60
C THR A 6 8.82 0.65 -5.15
N GLY A 7 9.97 -0.01 -4.97
CA GLY A 7 10.63 -0.14 -3.68
C GLY A 7 11.75 0.88 -3.51
N VAL A 8 11.82 1.52 -2.34
CA VAL A 8 12.96 2.31 -1.89
C VAL A 8 13.51 1.62 -0.65
N GLY A 9 14.83 1.42 -0.58
CA GLY A 9 15.44 0.76 0.57
C GLY A 9 16.80 1.36 0.91
N THR A 10 17.18 1.20 2.18
CA THR A 10 18.44 1.69 2.72
C THR A 10 19.38 0.51 2.95
N PHE A 11 20.63 0.65 2.50
CA PHE A 11 21.67 -0.35 2.71
C PHE A 11 22.66 0.10 3.80
N VAL A 12 22.97 -0.78 4.75
CA VAL A 12 24.00 -0.57 5.79
C VAL A 12 24.96 -1.75 5.74
N GLY A 13 26.25 -1.48 5.52
CA GLY A 13 27.28 -2.51 5.44
C GLY A 13 27.06 -3.53 4.31
N GLY A 14 26.44 -3.11 3.20
CA GLY A 14 26.12 -3.99 2.07
C GLY A 14 24.86 -4.86 2.27
N LYS A 15 24.15 -4.72 3.38
CA LYS A 15 22.85 -5.37 3.63
C LYS A 15 21.70 -4.37 3.57
N LEU A 16 20.57 -4.80 3.02
CA LEU A 16 19.31 -4.07 3.09
C LEU A 16 18.85 -4.03 4.55
N SER A 17 18.79 -2.83 5.12
CA SER A 17 18.41 -2.58 6.51
C SER A 17 16.93 -2.24 6.64
N GLU A 18 16.38 -1.52 5.66
CA GLU A 18 14.97 -1.11 5.65
C GLU A 18 14.50 -0.99 4.21
N THR A 19 13.23 -1.29 3.96
CA THR A 19 12.61 -1.25 2.64
C THR A 19 11.19 -0.73 2.79
N SER A 20 10.82 0.22 1.96
CA SER A 20 9.45 0.69 1.79
C SER A 20 9.03 0.43 0.36
N VAL A 21 7.88 -0.21 0.16
CA VAL A 21 7.35 -0.54 -1.16
C VAL A 21 6.01 0.14 -1.33
N ALA A 22 5.92 0.98 -2.36
CA ALA A 22 4.65 1.53 -2.81
C ALA A 22 4.12 0.65 -3.95
N SER A 23 2.98 -0.01 -3.71
CA SER A 23 2.24 -0.77 -4.71
C SER A 23 1.00 -0.01 -5.16
N ASP A 24 0.66 -0.09 -6.45
CA ASP A 24 -0.60 0.48 -6.95
C ASP A 24 -1.77 -0.48 -6.66
N SER A 25 -2.26 -0.42 -5.42
CA SER A 25 -3.33 -1.30 -4.93
C SER A 25 -4.64 -1.09 -5.68
N LEU A 26 -4.93 0.13 -6.13
CA LEU A 26 -6.16 0.45 -6.87
C LEU A 26 -6.22 -0.23 -8.24
N ASN A 27 -5.12 -0.24 -8.98
CA ASN A 27 -5.03 -0.98 -10.23
C ASN A 27 -5.16 -2.49 -9.99
N LEU A 28 -4.62 -2.99 -8.88
CA LEU A 28 -4.77 -4.40 -8.46
C LEU A 28 -6.24 -4.78 -8.29
N TRP A 29 -7.01 -3.98 -7.55
CA TRP A 29 -8.45 -4.19 -7.35
C TRP A 29 -9.23 -4.12 -8.66
N ARG A 30 -8.94 -3.14 -9.53
CA ARG A 30 -9.56 -3.05 -10.87
C ARG A 30 -9.28 -4.26 -11.74
N GLN A 31 -8.07 -4.80 -11.73
CA GLN A 31 -7.71 -5.99 -12.49
C GLN A 31 -8.39 -7.26 -11.95
N LEU A 32 -8.69 -7.30 -10.66
CA LEU A 32 -9.42 -8.40 -10.03
C LEU A 32 -10.93 -8.29 -10.22
N GLY A 33 -11.44 -7.12 -10.64
CA GLY A 33 -12.88 -6.88 -10.80
C GLY A 33 -13.64 -6.88 -9.47
N VAL A 34 -12.95 -6.60 -8.36
CA VAL A 34 -13.54 -6.55 -7.01
C VAL A 34 -13.49 -5.12 -6.47
N ASP A 35 -14.38 -4.81 -5.54
CA ASP A 35 -14.39 -3.53 -4.86
C ASP A 35 -13.21 -3.45 -3.86
N PRO A 36 -12.48 -2.33 -3.81
CA PRO A 36 -11.44 -2.13 -2.81
C PRO A 36 -12.05 -2.10 -1.40
N PRO A 37 -11.28 -2.48 -0.36
CA PRO A 37 -11.77 -2.42 1.01
C PRO A 37 -12.16 -0.98 1.39
N GLN A 38 -13.35 -0.80 1.93
CA GLN A 38 -13.80 0.49 2.46
C GLN A 38 -12.98 0.84 3.72
N PRO A 39 -12.52 2.09 3.88
CA PRO A 39 -11.94 2.51 5.14
C PRO A 39 -12.96 2.32 6.28
N PRO A 40 -12.49 2.06 7.51
CA PRO A 40 -13.36 2.05 8.69
C PRO A 40 -14.18 3.33 8.69
N ALA A 41 -15.48 3.22 8.98
CA ALA A 41 -16.30 4.41 9.19
C ALA A 41 -15.60 5.27 10.24
N ALA A 42 -15.22 6.50 9.85
CA ALA A 42 -14.69 7.43 10.82
C ALA A 42 -15.79 7.65 11.86
N ASP A 43 -15.51 7.33 13.12
CA ASP A 43 -16.44 7.65 14.21
C ASP A 43 -16.70 9.16 14.17
N PRO A 44 -17.95 9.60 13.99
CA PRO A 44 -18.28 11.02 13.91
C PRO A 44 -17.99 11.77 15.23
N SER A 45 -17.64 11.04 16.29
CA SER A 45 -17.32 11.58 17.61
C SER A 45 -15.91 12.18 17.76
N THR A 46 -15.08 12.18 16.71
CA THR A 46 -13.76 12.87 16.70
C THR A 46 -13.81 14.22 15.96
N ALA A 47 -15.02 14.73 15.72
CA ALA A 47 -15.26 16.07 15.21
C ALA A 47 -15.95 16.93 16.28
N GLU A 48 -15.34 17.05 17.47
CA GLU A 48 -15.49 18.17 18.40
C GLU A 48 -14.30 18.25 19.35
#